data_AF-A0A936SSI9-F1
#
_entry.id   AF-A0A936SSI9-F1
#
_cell.length_a   1.000
_cell.length_b   1.000
_cell.length_c   1.000
_cell.angle_alpha   90.00
_cell.angle_beta   90.00
_cell.angle_gamma   90.00
#
_symmetry.space_group_name_H-M   'P 1'
#
loop_
_entity.id
_entity.type
_entity.pdbx_description
1 polymer ?
#
loop_
_entity_poly.entity_id
_entity_poly.type
_entity_poly.pdbx_seq_one_letter_code
_entity_poly.pdbx_strand_id
1 'polypeptide(L)' 'MSITELEAEALKLDPKSRARLAGKLLASLEDLSEEENARLWAEEAQRRAVEMDVQPESAVSAKDVFCEARAKLK' A
#
# COMPACT_ATOMS: atom_id res chain seq x y z
N MET A 1 -9.16 -6.79 -22.09
CA MET A 1 -8.68 -5.48 -21.65
C MET A 1 -7.61 -5.72 -20.60
N SER A 2 -6.40 -5.21 -20.78
CA SER A 2 -5.27 -5.37 -19.87
C SER A 2 -5.37 -4.41 -18.67
N ILE A 3 -4.58 -4.65 -17.60
CA ILE A 3 -4.48 -3.72 -16.47
C ILE A 3 -4.01 -2.34 -16.95
N THR A 4 -3.03 -2.30 -17.84
CA THR A 4 -2.50 -1.05 -18.40
C THR A 4 -3.57 -0.27 -19.18
N GLU A 5 -4.43 -0.96 -19.94
CA GLU A 5 -5.57 -0.32 -20.62
C GLU A 5 -6.59 0.21 -19.61
N LEU A 6 -6.91 -0.56 -18.56
CA LEU A 6 -7.81 -0.14 -17.49
C LEU A 6 -7.31 1.09 -16.72
N GLU A 7 -6.03 1.12 -16.39
CA GLU A 7 -5.39 2.26 -15.73
C GLU A 7 -5.46 3.51 -16.61
N ALA A 8 -5.14 3.37 -17.91
CA ALA A 8 -5.22 4.47 -18.86
C ALA A 8 -6.64 5.04 -18.97
N GLU A 9 -7.67 4.20 -19.03
CA GLU A 9 -9.07 4.66 -19.04
C GLU A 9 -9.48 5.29 -17.70
N ALA A 10 -9.09 4.70 -16.57
CA ALA A 10 -9.39 5.25 -15.24
C ALA A 10 -8.75 6.63 -15.03
N LEU A 11 -7.56 6.86 -15.59
CA LEU A 11 -6.86 8.14 -15.51
C LEU A 11 -7.51 9.24 -16.36
N LYS A 12 -8.31 8.90 -17.38
CA LYS A 12 -9.10 9.86 -18.18
C LYS A 12 -10.31 10.42 -17.44
N LEU A 13 -10.75 9.78 -16.36
CA LEU A 13 -11.86 10.27 -15.54
C LEU A 13 -11.51 11.61 -14.88
N ASP A 14 -12.53 12.46 -14.70
CA ASP A 14 -12.38 13.67 -13.89
C ASP A 14 -11.99 13.31 -12.44
N PRO A 15 -11.37 14.25 -11.68
CA PRO A 15 -10.88 13.96 -10.34
C PRO A 15 -11.91 13.36 -9.39
N LYS A 16 -13.18 13.78 -9.47
CA LYS A 16 -14.24 13.29 -8.57
C LYS A 16 -14.64 11.86 -8.93
N SER A 17 -14.83 11.57 -10.22
CA SER A 17 -15.14 10.22 -10.69
C SER A 17 -14.00 9.24 -10.43
N ARG A 18 -12.75 9.68 -10.62
CA ARG A 18 -11.56 8.88 -10.31
C ARG A 18 -11.44 8.57 -8.82
N ALA A 19 -11.64 9.55 -7.94
CA ALA A 19 -11.65 9.33 -6.50
C ALA A 19 -12.75 8.34 -6.07
N ARG A 20 -13.94 8.44 -6.67
CA ARG A 20 -15.03 7.49 -6.42
C ARG A 20 -14.69 6.07 -6.88
N LEU A 21 -14.05 5.92 -8.03
CA LEU A 21 -13.61 4.61 -8.52
C LEU A 21 -12.53 4.02 -7.59
N ALA A 22 -11.54 4.83 -7.19
CA ALA A 22 -10.52 4.42 -6.24
C ALA A 22 -11.13 3.92 -4.92
N GLY A 23 -12.12 4.64 -4.37
CA GLY A 23 -12.82 4.22 -3.16
C GLY A 23 -13.54 2.87 -3.32
N LYS A 24 -14.17 2.61 -4.47
CA LYS A 24 -14.80 1.31 -4.75
C LYS A 24 -13.80 0.17 -4.85
N LEU A 25 -12.66 0.41 -5.53
CA LEU A 25 -11.60 -0.58 -5.65
C LEU A 25 -11.02 -0.91 -4.27
N LEU A 26 -10.77 0.11 -3.45
CA LEU A 26 -10.31 -0.11 -2.07
C LEU A 26 -11.32 -0.89 -1.24
N ALA A 27 -12.60 -0.52 -1.28
CA ALA A 27 -13.65 -1.24 -0.56
C ALA A 27 -13.75 -2.71 -0.99
N SER A 28 -13.54 -3.02 -2.29
CA SER A 28 -13.54 -4.41 -2.75
C SER A 28 -12.39 -5.26 -2.18
N LEU A 29 -11.34 -4.64 -1.65
CA LEU A 29 -10.25 -5.35 -0.97
C LEU A 29 -10.59 -5.66 0.50
N GLU A 30 -11.61 -5.04 1.08
CA GLU A 30 -12.07 -5.35 2.44
C GLU A 30 -12.90 -6.64 2.49
N ASP A 31 -13.46 -7.06 1.34
CA ASP A 31 -14.27 -8.27 1.20
C ASP A 31 -13.44 -9.55 0.90
N LEU A 32 -12.10 -9.46 0.95
CA LEU A 32 -11.21 -10.61 0.73
C LEU A 32 -11.34 -11.63 1.86
N SER A 33 -11.20 -12.92 1.53
CA SER A 33 -11.18 -13.98 2.56
C SER A 33 -9.96 -13.83 3.47
N GLU A 34 -10.03 -14.38 4.69
CA GLU A 34 -8.89 -14.34 5.63
C GLU A 34 -7.66 -15.03 5.03
N GLU A 35 -7.83 -16.12 4.29
CA GLU A 35 -6.75 -16.85 3.63
C GLU A 35 -6.10 -16.02 2.52
N GLU A 36 -6.90 -15.34 1.70
CA GLU A 36 -6.38 -14.46 0.65
C GLU A 36 -5.65 -13.25 1.23
N ASN A 37 -6.22 -12.63 2.26
CA ASN A 37 -5.57 -11.55 3.00
C ASN A 37 -4.23 -12.00 3.60
N ALA A 38 -4.19 -13.16 4.26
CA ALA A 38 -2.96 -13.69 4.84
C ALA A 38 -1.89 -13.94 3.77
N ARG A 39 -2.27 -14.50 2.62
CA ARG A 39 -1.36 -14.70 1.48
C ARG A 39 -0.76 -13.38 0.99
N LEU A 40 -1.61 -12.38 0.73
CA LEU A 40 -1.18 -11.07 0.23
C LEU A 40 -0.24 -10.36 1.21
N TRP A 41 -0.53 -10.43 2.52
CA TRP A 41 0.35 -9.86 3.54
C TRP A 41 1.70 -10.58 3.63
N ALA A 42 1.73 -11.91 3.46
CA ALA A 42 2.98 -12.67 3.45
C ALA A 42 3.85 -12.30 2.24
N GLU A 43 3.24 -12.16 1.05
CA GLU A 43 3.92 -11.71 -0.17
C GLU A 43 4.50 -10.29 -0.01
N GLU A 44 3.71 -9.37 0.54
CA GLU A 44 4.14 -7.99 0.79
C GLU A 44 5.26 -7.93 1.84
N ALA A 45 5.17 -8.72 2.91
CA ALA A 45 6.23 -8.80 3.92
C ALA A 45 7.55 -9.30 3.31
N GLN A 46 7.49 -10.33 2.46
CA GLN A 46 8.67 -10.84 1.76
C GLN A 46 9.25 -9.79 0.80
N ARG A 47 8.41 -9.09 0.04
CA ARG A 47 8.83 -8.01 -0.87
C ARG A 47 9.56 -6.90 -0.11
N ARG A 48 8.99 -6.45 1.02
CA ARG A 48 9.61 -5.41 1.87
C ARG A 48 10.91 -5.86 2.51
N ALA A 49 11.01 -7.12 2.95
CA ALA A 49 12.25 -7.66 3.50
C ALA A 49 13.37 -7.57 2.46
N VAL A 50 13.10 -8.01 1.22
CA VAL A 50 14.06 -7.91 0.11
C VAL A 50 14.43 -6.46 -0.20
N GLU A 51 13.45 -5.55 -0.22
CA GLU A 51 13.70 -4.12 -0.44
C GLU A 51 14.61 -3.52 0.64
N MET A 52 14.41 -3.88 1.91
CA MET A 52 15.27 -3.46 3.02
C MET A 52 16.69 -4.01 2.91
N ASP A 53 16.85 -5.26 2.45
CA ASP A 53 18.18 -5.86 2.24
C ASP A 53 18.94 -5.17 1.10
N VAL A 54 18.23 -4.76 0.05
CA VAL A 54 18.80 -4.05 -1.12
C VAL A 54 19.11 -2.59 -0.81
N GLN A 55 18.30 -1.95 0.03
CA GLN A 55 18.42 -0.53 0.36
C GLN A 55 18.48 -0.26 1.88
N PRO A 56 19.56 -0.68 2.58
CA PRO A 56 19.63 -0.58 4.05
C PRO A 56 19.61 0.85 4.57
N GLU A 57 20.08 1.82 3.78
CA GLU A 57 20.09 3.24 4.15
C GLU A 57 18.69 3.89 4.15
N SER A 58 17.70 3.22 3.55
CA SER A 58 16.29 3.64 3.63
C SER A 58 15.65 3.27 4.99
N ALA A 59 16.28 2.37 5.75
CA ALA A 59 15.76 1.93 7.03
C ALA A 59 15.97 2.99 8.12
N VAL A 60 14.92 3.24 8.90
CA VAL A 60 15.00 4.11 10.09
C VAL A 60 15.22 3.23 11.31
N SER A 61 16.15 3.63 12.17
CA SER A 61 16.43 2.87 13.39
C SER A 61 15.19 2.86 14.31
N ALA A 62 14.95 1.74 14.99
CA ALA A 62 13.83 1.64 15.94
C ALA A 62 13.88 2.76 17.00
N LYS A 63 15.10 3.14 17.44
CA LYS A 63 15.32 4.24 18.38
C LYS A 63 14.76 5.56 17.86
N ASP A 64 15.06 5.91 16.61
CA ASP A 64 14.64 7.17 16.01
C ASP A 64 13.14 7.19 15.76
N VAL A 65 12.57 6.08 15.25
CA VAL A 65 11.11 5.91 15.10
C VAL A 65 10.40 6.13 16.43
N PHE A 66 10.84 5.48 17.50
CA PHE A 66 10.22 5.63 18.82
C PHE A 66 10.41 7.03 19.41
N CYS A 67 11.53 7.69 19.12
CA CYS A 67 11.77 9.07 19.55
C CYS A 67 10.76 10.03 18.89
N GLU A 68 10.61 9.94 17.56
CA GLU A 68 9.70 10.78 16.79
C GLU A 68 8.24 10.53 17.17
N ALA A 69 7.83 9.26 17.31
CA ALA A 69 6.47 8.90 17.71
C ALA A 69 6.09 9.52 19.06
N ARG A 70 6.99 9.46 20.05
CA ARG A 70 6.78 10.09 21.37
C ARG A 70 6.74 11.61 21.32
N ALA A 71 7.53 12.23 20.45
CA ALA A 71 7.54 13.68 20.31
C ALA A 71 6.18 14.23 19.82
N LYS A 72 5.46 13.45 18.99
CA LYS A 72 4.13 13.81 18.46
C LYS A 72 2.96 13.61 19.43
N LEU A 73 3.19 13.02 20.61
CA LEU A 73 2.16 12.82 21.65
C LEU A 73 2.04 14.00 22.63
N LYS A 74 2.82 15.06 22.43
CA LYS A 74 2.75 16.31 23.19
C LYS A 74 1.94 17.36 22.45
#